data_AF-A0A0E4GCC0-F1
#
_entry.id   AF-A0A0E4GCC0-F1
#
_cell.length_a   1.000
_cell.length_b   1.000
_cell.length_c   1.000
_cell.angle_alpha   90.00
_cell.angle_beta   90.00
_cell.angle_gamma   90.00
#
_symmetry.space_group_name_H-M   'P 1'
#
loop_
_entity.id
_entity.type
_entity.pdbx_description
1 polymer ?
#
loop_
_entity_poly.entity_id
_entity_poly.type
_entity_poly.pdbx_seq_one_letter_code
_entity_poly.pdbx_strand_id
1 'polypeptide(L)'
;MYRVKSTYWGDILQEIIYAENTKRLICQELLLVKDDDLRKKLVYDFLCSDLDKHEILAQATVMAIDINEDFFLKRLEKFYRHCEGGDLLYKINNEIIRTQLYMDIIEKAQDKKESISFIERRLIKEIIKYVMIQARYYNKFKTDRL
;
A
#
# COMPACT_ATOMS: atom_id res chain seq x y z
N MET A 1 -14.94 -29.17 -9.54
CA MET A 1 -14.00 -28.60 -8.54
C MET A 1 -13.15 -27.44 -9.09
N TYR A 2 -13.07 -27.19 -10.40
CA TYR A 2 -12.33 -26.05 -10.99
C TYR A 2 -13.06 -24.69 -10.93
N ARG A 3 -14.40 -24.67 -10.88
CA ARG A 3 -15.20 -23.44 -10.86
C ARG A 3 -15.01 -22.57 -9.61
N VAL A 4 -14.82 -23.20 -8.44
CA VAL A 4 -14.64 -22.48 -7.16
C VAL A 4 -13.28 -21.78 -7.10
N LYS A 5 -12.23 -22.39 -7.66
CA LYS A 5 -10.89 -21.81 -7.74
C LYS A 5 -10.85 -20.56 -8.63
N SER A 6 -11.57 -20.53 -9.76
CA SER A 6 -11.51 -19.38 -10.67
C SER A 6 -12.31 -18.17 -10.17
N THR A 7 -13.42 -18.39 -9.45
CA THR A 7 -14.18 -17.29 -8.82
C THR A 7 -13.36 -16.59 -7.76
N TYR A 8 -12.69 -17.35 -6.90
CA TYR A 8 -11.98 -16.78 -5.76
C TYR A 8 -10.74 -15.96 -6.14
N TRP A 9 -9.94 -16.43 -7.10
CA TRP A 9 -8.87 -15.60 -7.68
C TRP A 9 -9.41 -14.39 -8.43
N GLY A 10 -10.60 -14.51 -9.03
CA GLY A 10 -11.33 -13.38 -9.57
C GLY A 10 -11.62 -12.33 -8.50
N ASP A 11 -12.10 -12.76 -7.34
CA ASP A 11 -12.44 -11.88 -6.21
C ASP A 11 -11.19 -11.15 -5.67
N ILE A 12 -10.08 -11.86 -5.42
CA ILE A 12 -8.80 -11.24 -5.01
C ILE A 12 -8.31 -10.22 -6.03
N LEU A 13 -8.38 -10.55 -7.33
CA LEU A 13 -7.96 -9.62 -8.37
C LEU A 13 -8.85 -8.38 -8.42
N GLN A 14 -10.16 -8.54 -8.21
CA GLN A 14 -11.09 -7.40 -8.12
C GLN A 14 -10.77 -6.52 -6.91
N GLU A 15 -10.48 -7.11 -5.76
CA GLU A 15 -10.08 -6.36 -4.56
C GLU A 15 -8.78 -5.59 -4.77
N ILE A 16 -7.77 -6.19 -5.40
CA ILE A 16 -6.51 -5.50 -5.76
C ILE A 16 -6.79 -4.36 -6.73
N ILE A 17 -7.62 -4.58 -7.77
CA ILE A 17 -7.98 -3.54 -8.75
C ILE A 17 -8.72 -2.39 -8.05
N TYR A 18 -9.62 -2.70 -7.13
CA TYR A 18 -10.35 -1.70 -6.35
C TYR A 18 -9.40 -0.87 -5.47
N ALA A 19 -8.49 -1.52 -4.75
CA ALA A 19 -7.47 -0.84 -3.93
C ALA A 19 -6.58 0.07 -4.78
N GLU A 20 -6.10 -0.40 -5.94
CA GLU A 20 -5.27 0.40 -6.86
C GLU A 20 -6.02 1.61 -7.44
N ASN A 21 -7.30 1.46 -7.78
CA ASN A 21 -8.11 2.57 -8.26
C ASN A 21 -8.33 3.63 -7.18
N THR A 22 -8.64 3.20 -5.95
CA THR A 22 -8.78 4.08 -4.79
C THR A 22 -7.48 4.84 -4.53
N LYS A 23 -6.35 4.13 -4.47
CA LYS A 23 -5.02 4.71 -4.32
C LYS A 23 -4.71 5.73 -5.42
N ARG A 24 -5.11 5.46 -6.68
CA ARG A 24 -4.92 6.36 -7.82
C ARG A 24 -5.72 7.66 -7.68
N LEU A 25 -6.92 7.62 -7.12
CA LEU A 25 -7.72 8.81 -6.86
C LEU A 25 -7.07 9.66 -5.76
N ILE A 26 -6.69 9.02 -4.65
CA ILE A 26 -5.98 9.68 -3.54
C ILE A 26 -4.69 10.34 -4.03
N CYS A 27 -3.90 9.65 -4.87
CA CYS A 27 -2.69 10.22 -5.47
C CYS A 27 -2.96 11.50 -6.27
N GLN A 28 -4.09 11.58 -6.99
CA GLN A 28 -4.43 12.77 -7.76
C GLN A 28 -4.78 13.94 -6.85
N GLU A 29 -5.56 13.69 -5.80
CA GLU A 29 -5.92 14.70 -4.81
C GLU A 29 -4.69 15.20 -4.04
N LEU A 30 -3.78 14.30 -3.65
CA LEU A 30 -2.51 14.62 -3.00
C LEU A 30 -1.64 15.59 -3.80
N LEU A 31 -1.67 15.52 -5.14
CA LEU A 31 -0.90 16.42 -6.00
C LEU A 31 -1.51 17.81 -6.14
N LEU A 32 -2.80 17.97 -5.82
CA LEU A 32 -3.56 19.22 -5.95
C LEU A 32 -3.76 19.93 -4.60
N VAL A 33 -3.69 19.20 -3.49
CA VAL A 33 -4.00 19.72 -2.16
C VAL A 33 -2.96 20.74 -1.69
N LYS A 34 -3.44 21.94 -1.34
CA LYS A 34 -2.63 23.03 -0.76
C LYS A 34 -2.66 23.03 0.76
N ASP A 35 -3.78 22.63 1.35
CA ASP A 35 -3.98 22.58 2.80
C ASP A 35 -3.16 21.46 3.46
N ASP A 36 -2.44 21.81 4.53
CA ASP A 36 -1.50 20.91 5.19
C ASP A 36 -2.19 19.84 6.04
N ASP A 37 -3.38 20.10 6.59
CA ASP A 37 -4.11 19.14 7.41
C ASP A 37 -4.87 18.16 6.52
N LEU A 38 -5.50 18.64 5.45
CA LEU A 38 -6.09 17.80 4.42
C LEU A 38 -5.02 16.93 3.74
N ARG A 39 -3.80 17.46 3.52
CA ARG A 39 -2.70 16.65 3.00
C ARG A 39 -2.35 15.50 3.94
N LYS A 40 -2.27 15.73 5.26
CA LYS A 40 -2.01 14.66 6.23
C LYS A 40 -3.11 13.59 6.19
N LYS A 41 -4.37 14.01 6.08
CA LYS A 41 -5.51 13.11 5.91
C LYS A 41 -5.36 12.24 4.65
N LEU A 42 -5.11 12.86 3.51
CA LEU A 42 -4.92 12.12 2.25
C LEU A 42 -3.69 11.20 2.28
N VAL A 43 -2.63 11.56 3.00
CA VAL A 43 -1.47 10.68 3.24
C VAL A 43 -1.88 9.47 4.08
N TYR A 44 -2.70 9.67 5.12
CA TYR A 44 -3.24 8.56 5.90
C TYR A 44 -4.13 7.64 5.06
N ASP A 45 -5.04 8.21 4.26
CA ASP A 45 -5.93 7.45 3.37
C ASP A 45 -5.11 6.64 2.33
N PHE A 46 -4.02 7.22 1.81
CA PHE A 46 -3.09 6.51 0.93
C PHE A 46 -2.47 5.30 1.63
N LEU A 47 -2.03 5.46 2.88
CA LEU A 47 -1.40 4.40 3.66
C LEU A 47 -2.41 3.29 4.00
N CYS A 48 -3.67 3.65 4.32
CA CYS A 48 -4.75 2.66 4.50
C CYS A 48 -4.93 1.81 3.24
N SER A 49 -5.04 2.45 2.08
CA SER A 49 -5.19 1.75 0.80
C SER A 49 -3.98 0.88 0.45
N ASP A 50 -2.77 1.27 0.86
CA ASP A 50 -1.56 0.45 0.68
C ASP A 50 -1.53 -0.74 1.63
N LEU A 51 -1.97 -0.55 2.88
CA LEU A 51 -2.11 -1.60 3.87
C LEU A 51 -3.10 -2.67 3.38
N ASP A 52 -4.30 -2.27 2.96
CA ASP A 52 -5.33 -3.18 2.41
C ASP A 52 -4.75 -4.04 1.28
N LYS A 53 -4.03 -3.41 0.36
CA LYS A 53 -3.36 -4.11 -0.74
C LYS A 53 -2.35 -5.13 -0.23
N HIS A 54 -1.50 -4.77 0.74
CA HIS A 54 -0.51 -5.70 1.28
C HIS A 54 -1.18 -6.88 2.00
N GLU A 55 -2.27 -6.65 2.72
CA GLU A 55 -3.03 -7.70 3.40
C GLU A 55 -3.68 -8.67 2.39
N ILE A 56 -4.30 -8.15 1.33
CA ILE A 56 -4.85 -8.97 0.24
C ILE A 56 -3.74 -9.80 -0.43
N LEU A 57 -2.57 -9.21 -0.67
CA LEU A 57 -1.42 -9.91 -1.26
C LEU A 57 -0.83 -10.97 -0.30
N ALA A 58 -0.87 -10.74 1.01
CA ALA A 58 -0.48 -11.73 2.01
C ALA A 58 -1.42 -12.95 1.96
N GLN A 59 -2.74 -12.71 1.96
CA GLN A 59 -3.75 -13.76 1.85
C GLN A 59 -3.57 -14.56 0.55
N ALA A 60 -3.43 -13.86 -0.58
CA ALA A 60 -3.17 -14.45 -1.88
C ALA A 60 -1.90 -15.30 -1.91
N THR A 61 -0.85 -14.88 -1.19
CA THR A 61 0.41 -15.63 -1.06
C THR A 61 0.22 -16.92 -0.27
N VAL A 62 -0.43 -16.86 0.90
CA VAL A 62 -0.73 -18.04 1.73
C VAL A 62 -1.51 -19.08 0.94
N MET A 63 -2.51 -18.65 0.19
CA MET A 63 -3.31 -19.56 -0.64
C MET A 63 -2.50 -20.18 -1.75
N ALA A 64 -1.71 -19.39 -2.47
CA ALA A 64 -0.87 -19.90 -3.55
C ALA A 64 0.17 -20.92 -3.06
N ILE A 65 0.66 -20.77 -1.82
CA ILE A 65 1.48 -21.78 -1.14
C ILE A 65 0.67 -23.06 -0.88
N ASP A 66 -0.51 -22.93 -0.27
CA ASP A 66 -1.37 -24.08 0.09
C ASP A 66 -1.76 -24.93 -1.13
N ILE A 67 -2.00 -24.29 -2.28
CA ILE A 67 -2.37 -24.98 -3.52
C ILE A 67 -1.18 -25.26 -4.47
N ASN A 68 0.06 -24.99 -4.05
CA ASN A 68 1.29 -25.18 -4.84
C ASN A 68 1.28 -24.49 -6.22
N GLU A 69 0.77 -23.25 -6.31
CA GLU A 69 0.72 -22.47 -7.56
C GLU A 69 1.95 -21.56 -7.71
N ASP A 70 3.11 -22.17 -7.99
CA ASP A 70 4.41 -21.49 -8.11
C ASP A 70 4.43 -20.34 -9.14
N PHE A 71 3.65 -20.47 -10.21
CA PHE A 71 3.54 -19.41 -11.22
C PHE A 71 2.97 -18.12 -10.62
N PHE A 72 1.97 -18.26 -9.75
CA PHE A 72 1.34 -17.12 -9.10
C PHE A 72 2.28 -16.50 -8.06
N LEU A 73 2.97 -17.31 -7.26
CA LEU A 73 4.00 -16.83 -6.32
C LEU A 73 5.08 -15.99 -7.03
N LYS A 74 5.60 -16.47 -8.17
CA LYS A 74 6.57 -15.73 -8.99
C LYS A 74 6.02 -14.40 -9.53
N ARG A 75 4.71 -14.31 -9.79
CA ARG A 75 4.07 -13.06 -10.19
C ARG A 75 3.94 -12.09 -9.03
N LEU A 76 3.53 -12.58 -7.86
CA LEU A 76 3.40 -11.77 -6.65
C LEU A 76 4.76 -11.21 -6.19
N GLU A 77 5.83 -12.00 -6.32
CA GLU A 77 7.18 -11.57 -5.96
C GLU A 77 7.65 -10.33 -6.73
N LYS A 78 7.13 -10.09 -7.94
CA LYS A 78 7.45 -8.88 -8.71
C LYS A 78 7.04 -7.60 -8.01
N PHE A 79 5.99 -7.62 -7.18
CA PHE A 79 5.57 -6.45 -6.40
C PHE A 79 6.56 -6.14 -5.28
N TYR A 80 7.21 -7.17 -4.72
CA TYR A 80 8.13 -7.07 -3.58
C TYR A 80 9.60 -7.25 -3.97
N ARG A 81 9.93 -7.15 -5.26
CA ARG A 81 11.31 -7.28 -5.77
C ARG A 81 12.31 -6.26 -5.20
N HIS A 82 11.79 -5.17 -4.65
CA HIS A 82 12.56 -4.09 -4.05
C HIS A 82 12.84 -4.34 -2.55
N CYS A 83 12.17 -5.33 -1.94
CA CYS A 83 12.39 -5.74 -0.57
C CYS A 83 13.54 -6.75 -0.53
N GLU A 84 14.51 -6.52 0.36
CA GLU A 84 15.66 -7.40 0.55
C GLU A 84 15.36 -8.50 1.57
N GLY A 85 15.92 -9.70 1.34
CA GLY A 85 15.88 -10.83 2.27
C GLY A 85 14.53 -11.55 2.40
N GLY A 86 14.58 -12.73 3.03
CA GLY A 86 13.41 -13.55 3.37
C GLY A 86 12.60 -14.10 2.19
N ASP A 87 11.57 -14.89 2.51
CA ASP A 87 10.56 -15.32 1.55
C ASP A 87 9.54 -14.20 1.25
N LEU A 88 8.66 -14.44 0.28
CA LEU A 88 7.66 -13.46 -0.14
C LEU A 88 6.74 -13.03 1.02
N LEU A 89 6.31 -13.97 1.87
CA LEU A 89 5.40 -13.66 2.97
C LEU A 89 6.09 -12.80 4.03
N TYR A 90 7.35 -13.09 4.33
CA TYR A 90 8.19 -12.25 5.18
C TYR A 90 8.32 -10.83 4.64
N LYS A 91 8.57 -10.67 3.33
CA LYS A 91 8.63 -9.34 2.69
C LYS A 91 7.30 -8.60 2.82
N ILE A 92 6.18 -9.27 2.56
CA ILE A 92 4.84 -8.67 2.68
C ILE A 92 4.56 -8.23 4.11
N ASN A 93 4.84 -9.08 5.10
CA ASN A 93 4.60 -8.76 6.51
C ASN A 93 5.42 -7.55 6.99
N ASN A 94 6.66 -7.41 6.54
CA ASN A 94 7.46 -6.22 6.86
C ASN A 94 6.87 -4.94 6.26
N GLU A 95 6.32 -5.01 5.05
CA GLU A 95 5.62 -3.88 4.42
C GLU A 95 4.34 -3.50 5.17
N ILE A 96 3.58 -4.48 5.66
CA ILE A 96 2.41 -4.29 6.53
C ILE A 96 2.83 -3.54 7.80
N ILE A 97 3.81 -4.07 8.55
CA ILE A 97 4.29 -3.48 9.81
C ILE A 97 4.79 -2.04 9.58
N ARG A 98 5.56 -1.81 8.52
CA ARG A 98 6.07 -0.48 8.20
C ARG A 98 4.95 0.50 7.86
N THR A 99 3.96 0.06 7.09
CA THR A 99 2.81 0.90 6.71
C THR A 99 1.98 1.26 7.94
N GLN A 100 1.70 0.30 8.82
CA GLN A 100 1.01 0.55 10.10
C GLN A 100 1.77 1.57 10.96
N LEU A 101 3.10 1.42 11.10
CA LEU A 101 3.91 2.40 11.82
C LEU A 101 3.79 3.81 11.24
N TYR A 102 3.75 3.93 9.91
CA TYR A 102 3.56 5.24 9.26
C TYR A 102 2.16 5.80 9.52
N MET A 103 1.13 4.95 9.50
CA MET A 103 -0.24 5.35 9.83
C MET A 103 -0.33 5.91 11.25
N ASP A 104 0.20 5.20 12.24
CA ASP A 104 0.18 5.64 13.65
C ASP A 104 0.84 7.01 13.84
N ILE A 105 1.98 7.23 13.17
CA ILE A 105 2.72 8.50 13.23
C ILE A 105 1.90 9.64 12.59
N ILE A 106 1.24 9.38 11.46
CA ILE A 106 0.42 10.39 10.76
C ILE A 106 -0.89 10.66 11.51
N GLU A 107 -1.54 9.65 12.06
CA GLU A 107 -2.75 9.79 12.87
C GLU A 107 -2.48 10.63 14.12
N LYS A 108 -1.40 10.32 14.85
CA LYS A 108 -0.95 11.14 15.98
C LYS A 108 -0.73 12.60 15.58
N ALA A 109 -0.26 12.83 14.35
CA ALA A 109 -0.05 14.17 13.83
C ALA A 109 -1.34 14.95 13.51
N GLN A 110 -2.44 14.25 13.26
CA GLN A 110 -3.76 14.84 13.06
C GLN A 110 -4.41 15.17 14.41
N ASP A 111 -4.37 14.24 15.37
CA ASP A 111 -5.14 14.35 16.61
C ASP A 111 -4.45 15.13 17.73
N LYS A 112 -3.12 15.04 17.83
CA LYS A 112 -2.38 15.49 19.04
C LYS A 112 -1.16 16.33 18.68
N LYS A 113 -1.38 17.40 17.90
CA LYS A 113 -0.34 18.32 17.35
C LYS A 113 0.70 18.79 18.39
N GLU A 114 0.29 19.01 19.63
CA GLU A 114 1.17 19.51 20.71
C GLU A 114 2.06 18.42 21.35
N SER A 115 1.73 17.14 21.16
CA SER A 115 2.42 15.99 21.80
C SER A 115 3.51 15.34 20.93
N ILE A 116 3.78 15.92 19.76
CA ILE A 116 4.71 15.35 18.77
C ILE A 116 6.14 15.79 19.09
N SER A 117 7.04 14.83 19.27
CA SER A 117 8.46 15.08 19.45
C SER A 117 9.12 15.63 18.18
N PHE A 118 10.32 16.19 18.31
CA PHE A 118 11.10 16.66 17.16
C PHE A 118 11.40 15.54 16.15
N ILE A 119 11.70 14.33 16.64
CA ILE A 119 12.01 13.16 15.81
C ILE A 119 10.76 12.75 15.01
N GLU A 120 9.61 12.66 15.66
CA GLU A 120 8.34 12.35 14.98
C GLU A 120 7.98 13.41 13.94
N ARG A 121 8.17 14.71 14.23
CA ARG A 121 7.99 15.77 13.23
C ARG A 121 8.87 15.57 11.98
N ARG A 122 10.10 15.08 12.16
CA ARG A 122 10.98 14.76 11.03
C ARG A 122 10.48 13.53 10.27
N LEU A 123 10.07 12.47 10.98
CA LEU A 123 9.50 11.27 10.37
C LEU A 123 8.25 11.57 9.56
N ILE A 124 7.32 12.39 10.08
CA ILE A 124 6.13 12.84 9.37
C ILE A 124 6.50 13.49 8.03
N LYS A 125 7.51 14.37 8.02
CA LYS A 125 7.97 15.00 6.77
C LYS A 125 8.52 13.99 5.76
N GLU A 126 9.29 13.00 6.22
CA GLU A 126 9.82 11.95 5.34
C GLU A 126 8.71 11.02 4.83
N ILE A 127 7.72 10.67 5.66
CA ILE A 127 6.54 9.88 5.25
C ILE A 127 5.75 10.63 4.19
N ILE A 128 5.43 11.92 4.42
CA ILE A 128 4.73 12.75 3.45
C ILE A 128 5.53 12.82 2.14
N LYS A 129 6.85 13.05 2.22
CA LYS A 129 7.72 13.08 1.05
C LYS A 129 7.71 11.75 0.29
N TYR A 130 7.80 10.62 0.99
CA TYR A 130 7.72 9.29 0.41
C TYR A 130 6.39 9.11 -0.35
N VAL A 131 5.25 9.38 0.28
CA VAL A 131 3.93 9.26 -0.35
C VAL A 131 3.78 10.21 -1.54
N MET A 132 4.27 11.44 -1.44
CA MET A 132 4.25 12.40 -2.56
C MET A 132 5.10 11.95 -3.74
N ILE A 133 6.21 11.25 -3.51
CA ILE A 133 7.01 10.64 -4.58
C ILE A 133 6.20 9.52 -5.25
N GLN A 134 5.56 8.65 -4.47
CA GLN A 134 4.69 7.59 -5.00
C GLN A 134 3.53 8.16 -5.81
N ALA A 135 2.86 9.20 -5.32
CA ALA A 135 1.76 9.85 -6.03
C ALA A 135 2.19 10.39 -7.41
N ARG A 136 3.39 10.97 -7.51
CA ARG A 136 3.96 11.40 -8.80
C ARG A 136 4.24 10.22 -9.73
N TYR A 137 4.75 9.11 -9.21
CA TYR A 137 4.95 7.90 -10.01
C TYR A 137 3.62 7.36 -10.55
N TYR A 138 2.59 7.25 -9.71
CA TYR A 138 1.25 6.83 -10.13
C TYR A 138 0.67 7.73 -11.23
N ASN A 139 0.88 9.04 -11.15
CA ASN A 139 0.41 9.97 -12.17
C ASN A 139 1.23 9.89 -13.48
N LYS A 140 2.52 9.56 -13.41
CA LYS A 140 3.40 9.42 -14.59
C LYS A 140 3.06 8.16 -15.41
N PHE A 141 2.68 7.07 -14.75
CA PHE A 141 2.34 5.80 -15.41
C PHE A 141 0.85 5.68 -15.79
N LYS A 142 0.09 6.78 -15.75
CA LYS A 142 -1.33 6.85 -16.13
C LYS A 142 -1.59 6.50 -17.61
N THR A 143 -0.54 6.36 -18.43
CA THR A 143 -0.63 6.24 -19.89
C THR A 143 -0.38 4.84 -20.47
N ASP A 144 0.25 3.91 -19.73
CA ASP A 144 0.88 2.73 -20.39
C ASP A 144 0.39 1.34 -19.95
N ARG A 145 -0.65 1.20 -19.12
CA ARG A 145 -1.12 -0.14 -18.70
C ARG A 145 -2.64 -0.26 -18.58
N LEU A 146 -3.26 -0.51 -19.73
CA LEU A 146 -4.35 -1.48 -19.90
C LEU A 146 -4.01 -2.34 -21.12
#